data_AF-A0A9P4HA61-F1
#
_entry.id   AF-A0A9P4HA61-F1
#
_cell.length_a   1.000
_cell.length_b   1.000
_cell.length_c   1.000
_cell.angle_alpha   90.00
_cell.angle_beta   90.00
_cell.angle_gamma   90.00
#
_symmetry.space_group_name_H-M   'P 1'
#
loop_
_entity.id
_entity.type
_entity.pdbx_description
1 polymer ?
#
loop_
_entity_poly.entity_id
_entity_poly.type
_entity_poly.pdbx_seq_one_letter_code
_entity_poly.pdbx_strand_id
1 'polypeptide(L)'
;MAITNWGTLLQADEDALHNVSRLLAVEARPYSQVASKILKSDFFEDARPRQLPSPPPDATAAEEEAAALVVEREQQVHKIELWRRNLMNELSALDFAVLRAEFNTNSNHKERERYAVEKDGITAKQQHVKDTIEDLRYQLIEAKETLTVRKTYDELTEKITSSKMLKPRDEQALAHAKLDEEIAELEHEVRSAKETWSERRTQFGRIEDATREMLRMIKDEKEEAERKEGMMKDGDEEGEHEGSTSRGDLSRVGTPRPDGGLTPVHVSQSGEGSLSLKVPPQDRLHPLSRDTSAAPSPARSGMVEDTEMADSGANSGEAKDDDSSGLEEGEDLEEGEDDGQAGSPIIMDES
;
A
#
# COMPACT_ATOMS: atom_id res chain seq x y z
N MET A 1 0.18 -54.92 14.45
CA MET A 1 -0.40 -53.81 13.67
C MET A 1 0.08 -52.53 14.31
N ALA A 2 0.84 -51.71 13.57
CA ALA A 2 1.33 -50.44 14.08
C ALA A 2 0.16 -49.45 14.16
N ILE A 3 0.04 -48.75 15.29
CA ILE A 3 -0.99 -47.72 15.50
C ILE A 3 -0.59 -46.51 14.65
N THR A 4 -1.17 -46.38 13.47
CA THR A 4 -0.90 -45.30 12.50
C THR A 4 -1.92 -44.17 12.62
N ASN A 5 -2.26 -43.75 13.84
CA ASN A 5 -3.09 -42.58 14.08
C ASN A 5 -2.53 -41.84 15.30
N TRP A 6 -1.63 -40.89 15.06
CA TRP A 6 -1.26 -39.83 16.00
C TRP A 6 -2.26 -38.67 15.92
N GLY A 7 -3.55 -38.97 15.81
CA GLY A 7 -4.60 -37.96 15.83
C GLY A 7 -4.77 -37.44 17.25
N THR A 8 -4.91 -36.12 17.41
CA THR A 8 -5.38 -35.51 18.66
C THR A 8 -6.62 -36.24 19.14
N LEU A 9 -6.63 -36.68 20.39
CA LEU A 9 -7.78 -37.35 20.98
C LEU A 9 -8.97 -36.38 20.99
N LEU A 10 -10.19 -36.89 21.07
CA LEU A 10 -11.30 -36.02 21.41
C LEU A 10 -11.04 -35.44 22.80
N GLN A 11 -11.30 -34.15 22.98
CA GLN A 11 -11.06 -33.44 24.24
C GLN A 11 -11.61 -34.19 25.46
N ALA A 12 -12.79 -34.82 25.33
CA ALA A 12 -13.40 -35.60 26.41
C ALA A 12 -12.58 -36.84 26.80
N ASP A 13 -12.00 -37.54 25.82
CA ASP A 13 -11.17 -38.71 26.06
C ASP A 13 -9.80 -38.30 26.63
N GLU A 14 -9.28 -37.14 26.21
CA GLU A 14 -8.02 -36.58 26.71
C GLU A 14 -8.17 -36.13 28.17
N ASP A 15 -9.26 -35.42 28.48
CA ASP A 15 -9.63 -35.01 29.83
C ASP A 15 -9.85 -36.24 30.74
N ALA A 16 -10.48 -37.30 30.25
CA ALA A 16 -10.65 -38.53 31.01
C ALA A 16 -9.30 -39.20 31.34
N LEU A 17 -8.38 -39.25 30.36
CA LEU A 17 -7.07 -39.85 30.57
C LEU A 17 -6.22 -39.02 31.55
N HIS A 18 -6.15 -37.71 31.37
CA HIS A 18 -5.29 -36.85 32.18
C HIS A 18 -5.87 -36.58 33.57
N ASN A 19 -7.16 -36.26 33.66
CA ASN A 19 -7.78 -35.87 34.92
C ASN A 19 -8.11 -37.08 35.80
N VAL A 20 -8.78 -38.10 35.23
CA VAL A 20 -9.30 -39.22 36.03
C VAL A 20 -8.23 -40.27 36.31
N SER A 21 -7.41 -40.63 35.31
CA SER A 21 -6.46 -41.73 35.50
C SER A 21 -5.12 -41.31 36.12
N ARG A 22 -4.66 -40.09 35.85
CA ARG A 22 -3.31 -39.64 36.24
C ARG A 22 -3.30 -38.60 37.35
N LEU A 23 -4.06 -37.51 37.20
CA LEU A 23 -4.11 -36.44 38.21
C LEU A 23 -4.80 -36.90 39.50
N LEU A 24 -5.99 -37.49 39.40
CA LEU A 24 -6.72 -37.98 40.57
C LEU A 24 -5.92 -39.01 41.38
N ALA A 25 -5.18 -39.90 40.71
CA ALA A 25 -4.36 -40.91 41.37
C ALA A 25 -3.18 -40.29 42.14
N VAL A 26 -2.60 -39.21 41.62
CA VAL A 26 -1.53 -38.46 42.29
C VAL A 26 -2.09 -37.64 43.46
N GLU A 27 -3.22 -36.97 43.27
CA GLU A 27 -3.88 -36.15 44.29
C GLU A 27 -4.48 -36.98 45.43
N ALA A 28 -4.96 -38.20 45.16
CA ALA A 28 -5.48 -39.12 46.17
C ALA A 28 -4.39 -39.82 47.00
N ARG A 29 -3.12 -39.74 46.57
CA ARG A 29 -2.01 -40.48 47.20
C ARG A 29 -1.73 -40.05 48.65
N PRO A 30 -1.67 -38.74 48.98
CA PRO A 30 -1.47 -38.30 50.37
C PRO A 30 -2.64 -38.73 51.28
N TYR A 31 -3.89 -38.61 50.79
CA TYR A 31 -5.07 -39.03 51.55
C TYR A 31 -5.10 -40.54 51.80
N SER A 32 -4.78 -41.35 50.79
CA SER A 32 -4.71 -42.81 50.94
C SER A 32 -3.58 -43.24 51.87
N GLN A 33 -2.43 -42.55 51.86
CA GLN A 33 -1.33 -42.82 52.78
C GLN A 33 -1.74 -42.54 54.24
N VAL A 34 -2.32 -41.38 54.51
CA VAL A 34 -2.77 -40.99 55.86
C VAL A 34 -3.90 -41.92 56.33
N ALA A 35 -4.88 -42.19 55.48
CA ALA A 35 -5.96 -43.14 55.76
C ALA A 35 -5.42 -44.53 56.09
N SER A 36 -4.45 -45.04 55.31
CA SER A 36 -3.84 -46.35 55.53
C SER A 36 -3.03 -46.45 56.81
N LYS A 37 -2.60 -45.33 57.40
CA LYS A 37 -1.80 -45.31 58.63
C LYS A 37 -2.65 -45.07 59.87
N ILE A 38 -3.60 -44.13 59.81
CA ILE A 38 -4.46 -43.74 60.94
C ILE A 38 -5.63 -44.71 61.12
N LEU A 39 -6.22 -45.23 60.04
CA LEU A 39 -7.41 -46.10 60.10
C LEU A 39 -7.09 -47.59 60.24
N LYS A 40 -5.82 -47.95 60.50
CA LYS A 40 -5.44 -49.34 60.82
C LYS A 40 -6.04 -49.73 62.17
N SER A 41 -6.56 -50.96 62.27
CA SER A 41 -7.17 -51.51 63.49
C SER A 41 -6.27 -51.35 64.72
N ASP A 42 -4.97 -51.52 64.52
CA ASP A 42 -3.99 -51.60 65.60
C ASP A 42 -3.45 -50.21 66.00
N PHE A 43 -3.72 -49.17 65.19
CA PHE A 43 -3.18 -47.82 65.41
C PHE A 43 -3.62 -47.23 66.75
N PHE A 44 -4.85 -47.53 67.20
CA PHE A 44 -5.37 -47.06 68.48
C PHE A 44 -5.07 -48.02 69.64
N GLU A 45 -4.64 -49.26 69.36
CA GLU A 45 -4.22 -50.21 70.39
C GLU A 45 -2.88 -49.80 71.00
N ASP A 46 -1.97 -49.23 70.20
CA ASP A 46 -0.69 -48.69 70.67
C ASP A 46 -0.84 -47.50 71.63
N ALA A 47 -1.96 -46.78 71.56
CA ALA A 47 -2.28 -45.63 72.41
C ALA A 47 -3.07 -46.02 73.67
N ARG A 48 -3.58 -47.25 73.76
CA ARG A 48 -4.43 -47.68 74.89
C ARG A 48 -3.55 -48.12 76.07
N PRO A 49 -3.67 -47.50 77.25
CA PRO A 49 -2.98 -48.01 78.44
C PRO A 49 -3.48 -49.41 78.77
N ARG A 50 -2.57 -50.38 78.91
CA ARG A 50 -2.94 -51.75 79.27
C ARG A 50 -3.54 -51.73 80.67
N GLN A 51 -4.78 -52.21 80.77
CA GLN A 51 -5.46 -52.34 82.05
C GLN A 51 -4.70 -53.36 82.90
N LEU A 52 -4.41 -53.00 84.16
CA LEU A 52 -3.71 -53.89 85.08
C LEU A 52 -4.48 -55.22 85.20
N PRO A 53 -3.80 -56.37 85.22
CA PRO A 53 -4.46 -57.64 85.46
C PRO A 53 -5.16 -57.61 86.83
N SER A 54 -6.47 -57.85 86.84
CA SER A 54 -7.20 -58.24 88.05
C SER A 54 -7.16 -59.77 88.14
N PRO A 55 -6.56 -60.42 89.16
CA PRO A 55 -6.44 -60.08 90.59
C PRO A 55 -5.01 -59.68 91.04
N PRO A 56 -4.83 -59.13 92.26
CA PRO A 56 -3.52 -58.71 92.76
C PRO A 56 -2.55 -59.90 92.95
N PRO A 57 -1.26 -59.77 92.59
CA PRO A 57 -0.26 -60.82 92.75
C PRO A 57 0.09 -61.07 94.23
N ASP A 58 0.37 -62.33 94.59
CA ASP A 58 0.75 -62.77 95.93
C ASP A 58 2.10 -62.15 96.38
N ALA A 59 2.17 -61.74 97.65
CA ALA A 59 3.17 -60.83 98.21
C ALA A 59 4.65 -61.29 98.22
N THR A 60 4.97 -62.45 97.68
CA THR A 60 6.35 -63.01 97.69
C THR A 60 7.10 -62.88 96.35
N ALA A 61 6.44 -62.46 95.27
CA ALA A 61 7.07 -62.12 93.98
C ALA A 61 7.16 -60.59 93.73
N ALA A 62 6.74 -59.80 94.71
CA ALA A 62 6.34 -58.40 94.55
C ALA A 62 7.45 -57.39 94.24
N GLU A 63 8.72 -57.63 94.59
CA GLU A 63 9.80 -56.65 94.35
C GLU A 63 10.39 -56.74 92.93
N GLU A 64 10.59 -57.95 92.41
CA GLU A 64 11.10 -58.17 91.05
C GLU A 64 10.01 -57.89 90.00
N GLU A 65 8.74 -58.24 90.31
CA GLU A 65 7.58 -57.89 89.48
C GLU A 65 7.25 -56.39 89.52
N ALA A 66 7.48 -55.69 90.64
CA ALA A 66 7.28 -54.24 90.71
C ALA A 66 8.28 -53.47 89.84
N ALA A 67 9.56 -53.90 89.79
CA ALA A 67 10.55 -53.31 88.89
C ALA A 67 10.19 -53.55 87.42
N ALA A 68 9.71 -54.74 87.07
CA ALA A 68 9.23 -55.07 85.72
C ALA A 68 8.00 -54.24 85.29
N LEU A 69 7.07 -53.97 86.22
CA LEU A 69 5.89 -53.14 85.97
C LEU A 69 6.24 -51.66 85.74
N VAL A 70 7.26 -51.13 86.43
CA VAL A 70 7.74 -49.76 86.20
C VAL A 70 8.35 -49.64 84.80
N VAL A 71 9.19 -50.61 84.40
CA VAL A 71 9.79 -50.67 83.05
C VAL A 71 8.71 -50.82 81.96
N GLU A 72 7.70 -51.67 82.17
CA GLU A 72 6.57 -51.77 81.22
C GLU A 72 5.78 -50.46 81.12
N ARG A 73 5.57 -49.75 82.23
CA ARG A 73 4.88 -48.46 82.23
C ARG A 73 5.68 -47.39 81.47
N GLU A 74 6.99 -47.32 81.68
CA GLU A 74 7.86 -46.40 80.93
C GLU A 74 7.86 -46.71 79.43
N GLN A 75 7.89 -47.99 79.06
CA GLN A 75 7.76 -48.42 77.67
C GLN A 75 6.40 -48.05 77.07
N GLN A 76 5.31 -48.14 77.83
CA GLN A 76 3.98 -47.71 77.39
C GLN A 76 3.92 -46.20 77.18
N VAL A 77 4.48 -45.40 78.09
CA VAL A 77 4.56 -43.93 77.92
C VAL A 77 5.36 -43.58 76.67
N HIS A 78 6.50 -44.23 76.45
CA HIS A 78 7.32 -44.01 75.27
C HIS A 78 6.58 -44.38 73.96
N LYS A 79 5.81 -45.47 73.96
CA LYS A 79 4.95 -45.86 72.81
C LYS A 79 3.87 -44.83 72.52
N ILE A 80 3.22 -44.29 73.55
CA ILE A 80 2.19 -43.25 73.41
C ILE A 80 2.81 -41.95 72.85
N GLU A 81 4.00 -41.57 73.31
CA GLU A 81 4.72 -40.40 72.78
C GLU A 81 5.13 -40.58 71.32
N LEU A 82 5.64 -41.75 70.95
CA LEU A 82 5.98 -42.08 69.57
C LEU A 82 4.73 -42.08 68.68
N TRP A 83 3.63 -42.65 69.16
CA TRP A 83 2.33 -42.63 68.47
C TRP A 83 1.84 -41.20 68.23
N ARG A 84 1.90 -40.33 69.25
CA ARG A 84 1.51 -38.92 69.11
C ARG A 84 2.39 -38.20 68.09
N ARG A 85 3.71 -38.42 68.12
CA ARG A 85 4.63 -37.83 67.13
C ARG A 85 4.33 -38.30 65.72
N ASN A 86 4.06 -39.59 65.54
CA ASN A 86 3.68 -40.14 64.23
C ASN A 86 2.37 -39.54 63.74
N LEU A 87 1.34 -39.43 64.59
CA LEU A 87 0.08 -38.78 64.24
C LEU A 87 0.28 -37.33 63.78
N MET A 88 1.05 -36.54 64.52
CA MET A 88 1.32 -35.14 64.16
C MET A 88 2.10 -35.03 62.85
N ASN A 89 3.04 -35.94 62.59
CA ASN A 89 3.78 -35.99 61.32
C ASN A 89 2.88 -36.34 60.12
N GLU A 90 1.92 -37.27 60.28
CA GLU A 90 0.98 -37.58 59.20
C GLU A 90 0.00 -36.43 58.95
N LEU A 91 -0.45 -35.74 60.00
CA LEU A 91 -1.32 -34.57 59.88
C LEU A 91 -0.59 -33.39 59.23
N SER A 92 0.66 -33.13 59.58
CA SER A 92 1.45 -32.09 58.92
C SER A 92 1.73 -32.42 57.45
N ALA A 93 2.07 -33.67 57.13
CA ALA A 93 2.24 -34.12 55.75
C ALA A 93 0.95 -33.93 54.92
N LEU A 94 -0.23 -34.17 55.52
CA LEU A 94 -1.51 -33.90 54.88
C LEU A 94 -1.73 -32.40 54.64
N ASP A 95 -1.44 -31.55 55.63
CA ASP A 95 -1.59 -30.10 55.53
C ASP A 95 -0.72 -29.53 54.39
N PHE A 96 0.54 -29.96 54.30
CA PHE A 96 1.42 -29.61 53.18
C PHE A 96 0.88 -30.07 51.83
N ALA A 97 0.29 -31.27 51.76
CA ALA A 97 -0.30 -31.77 50.52
C ALA A 97 -1.53 -30.94 50.09
N VAL A 98 -2.38 -30.54 51.03
CA VAL A 98 -3.54 -29.68 50.79
C VAL A 98 -3.09 -28.30 50.33
N LEU A 99 -2.16 -27.66 51.05
CA LEU A 99 -1.62 -26.35 50.68
C LEU A 99 -1.01 -26.36 49.27
N ARG A 100 -0.26 -27.41 48.92
CA ARG A 100 0.27 -27.57 47.57
C ARG A 100 -0.82 -27.68 46.52
N ALA A 101 -1.91 -28.41 46.80
CA ALA A 101 -3.04 -28.52 45.88
C ALA A 101 -3.73 -27.15 45.67
N GLU A 102 -3.94 -26.38 46.74
CA GLU A 102 -4.48 -25.02 46.67
C GLU A 102 -3.59 -24.07 45.86
N PHE A 103 -2.27 -24.10 46.07
CA PHE A 103 -1.34 -23.29 45.28
C PHE A 103 -1.33 -23.70 43.80
N ASN A 104 -1.32 -25.00 43.51
CA ASN A 104 -1.36 -25.49 42.14
C ASN A 104 -2.66 -25.10 41.43
N THR A 105 -3.81 -25.24 42.10
CA THR A 105 -5.10 -24.86 41.53
C THR A 105 -5.18 -23.35 41.29
N ASN A 106 -4.75 -22.53 42.23
CA ASN A 106 -4.70 -21.07 42.07
C ASN A 106 -3.76 -20.66 40.92
N SER A 107 -2.56 -21.26 40.86
CA SER A 107 -1.60 -21.02 39.77
C SER A 107 -2.21 -21.38 38.41
N ASN A 108 -2.88 -22.54 38.32
CA ASN A 108 -3.54 -22.97 37.09
C ASN A 108 -4.70 -22.06 36.68
N HIS A 109 -5.44 -21.48 37.64
CA HIS A 109 -6.51 -20.51 37.33
C HIS A 109 -5.94 -19.23 36.74
N LYS A 110 -4.91 -18.65 37.38
CA LYS A 110 -4.22 -17.45 36.84
C LYS A 110 -3.63 -17.69 35.46
N GLU A 111 -3.08 -18.87 35.25
CA GLU A 111 -2.53 -19.29 33.97
C GLU A 111 -3.61 -19.38 32.88
N ARG A 112 -4.76 -20.00 33.21
CA ARG A 112 -5.92 -20.06 32.31
C ARG A 112 -6.47 -18.67 31.98
N GLU A 113 -6.53 -17.77 32.96
CA GLU A 113 -6.93 -16.38 32.74
C GLU A 113 -5.97 -15.67 31.79
N ARG A 114 -4.65 -15.85 31.96
CA ARG A 114 -3.65 -15.31 31.04
C ARG A 114 -3.85 -15.84 29.62
N TYR A 115 -4.03 -17.14 29.45
CA TYR A 115 -4.28 -17.73 28.14
C TYR A 115 -5.59 -17.27 27.51
N ALA A 116 -6.64 -17.02 28.32
CA ALA A 116 -7.89 -16.47 27.81
C ALA A 116 -7.69 -15.06 27.23
N VAL A 117 -6.99 -14.19 27.96
CA VAL A 117 -6.66 -12.83 27.49
C VAL A 117 -5.78 -12.88 26.24
N GLU A 118 -4.78 -13.75 26.20
CA GLU A 118 -3.91 -13.90 25.03
C GLU A 118 -4.66 -14.43 23.81
N LYS A 119 -5.56 -15.40 24.01
CA LYS A 119 -6.44 -15.92 22.95
C LYS A 119 -7.33 -14.82 22.37
N ASP A 120 -7.92 -14.00 23.22
CA ASP A 120 -8.74 -12.86 22.77
C ASP A 120 -7.88 -11.86 21.98
N GLY A 121 -6.66 -11.59 22.43
CA GLY A 121 -5.69 -10.75 21.71
C GLY A 121 -5.29 -11.32 20.33
N ILE A 122 -5.07 -12.63 20.24
CA ILE A 122 -4.73 -13.31 18.97
C ILE A 122 -5.93 -13.29 18.02
N THR A 123 -7.13 -13.59 18.50
CA THR A 123 -8.34 -13.57 17.67
C THR A 123 -8.67 -12.17 17.16
N ALA A 124 -8.47 -11.14 17.98
CA ALA A 124 -8.60 -9.74 17.55
C ALA A 124 -7.58 -9.39 16.44
N LYS A 125 -6.32 -9.80 16.58
CA LYS A 125 -5.28 -9.61 15.54
C LYS A 125 -5.65 -10.35 14.25
N GLN A 126 -6.14 -11.58 14.35
CA GLN A 126 -6.60 -12.34 13.19
C GLN A 126 -7.74 -11.64 12.47
N GLN A 127 -8.71 -11.09 13.20
CA GLN A 127 -9.81 -10.35 12.62
C GLN A 127 -9.31 -9.06 11.93
N HIS A 128 -8.46 -8.29 12.59
CA HIS A 128 -7.83 -7.10 12.01
C HIS A 128 -7.09 -7.41 10.69
N VAL A 129 -6.36 -8.52 10.63
CA VAL A 129 -5.69 -8.95 9.38
C VAL A 129 -6.69 -9.27 8.28
N LYS A 130 -7.82 -9.93 8.60
CA LYS A 130 -8.88 -10.19 7.61
C LYS A 130 -9.48 -8.89 7.10
N ASP A 131 -9.82 -7.97 7.98
CA ASP A 131 -10.40 -6.66 7.63
C ASP A 131 -9.43 -5.88 6.74
N THR A 132 -8.13 -5.85 7.09
CA THR A 132 -7.09 -5.22 6.27
C THR A 132 -6.96 -5.84 4.88
N ILE A 133 -7.07 -7.17 4.77
CA ILE A 133 -7.05 -7.86 3.47
C ILE A 133 -8.28 -7.48 2.63
N GLU A 134 -9.44 -7.31 3.24
CA GLU A 134 -10.66 -6.86 2.56
C GLU A 134 -10.51 -5.43 2.04
N ASP A 135 -9.99 -4.51 2.86
CA ASP A 135 -9.69 -3.13 2.45
C ASP A 135 -8.70 -3.08 1.30
N LEU A 136 -7.63 -3.88 1.36
CA LEU A 136 -6.65 -3.97 0.28
C LEU A 136 -7.26 -4.53 -1.02
N ARG A 137 -8.25 -5.43 -0.93
CA ARG A 137 -8.99 -5.90 -2.11
C ARG A 137 -9.81 -4.79 -2.74
N TYR A 138 -10.48 -3.95 -1.95
CA TYR A 138 -11.21 -2.79 -2.47
C TYR A 138 -10.26 -1.80 -3.16
N GLN A 139 -9.14 -1.45 -2.51
CA GLN A 139 -8.14 -0.56 -3.09
C GLN A 139 -7.55 -1.11 -4.40
N LEU A 140 -7.36 -2.44 -4.47
CA LEU A 140 -6.87 -3.10 -5.69
C LEU A 140 -7.88 -2.99 -6.83
N ILE A 141 -9.19 -3.13 -6.55
CA ILE A 141 -10.24 -2.96 -7.57
C ILE A 141 -10.22 -1.52 -8.10
N GLU A 142 -10.20 -0.52 -7.23
CA GLU A 142 -10.13 0.89 -7.60
C GLU A 142 -8.85 1.20 -8.42
N ALA A 143 -7.71 0.66 -7.99
CA ALA A 143 -6.45 0.82 -8.72
C ALA A 143 -6.50 0.19 -10.13
N LYS A 144 -7.22 -0.94 -10.29
CA LYS A 144 -7.43 -1.55 -11.61
C LYS A 144 -8.33 -0.69 -12.49
N GLU A 145 -9.41 -0.14 -11.95
CA GLU A 145 -10.31 0.76 -12.68
C GLU A 145 -9.60 2.04 -13.12
N THR A 146 -8.79 2.66 -12.25
CA THR A 146 -8.00 3.82 -12.65
C THR A 146 -6.95 3.48 -13.71
N LEU A 147 -6.36 2.28 -13.66
CA LEU A 147 -5.43 1.79 -14.68
C LEU A 147 -6.12 1.54 -16.03
N THR A 148 -7.36 1.03 -16.06
CA THR A 148 -8.09 0.88 -17.34
C THR A 148 -8.39 2.25 -17.94
N VAL A 149 -8.82 3.23 -17.13
CA VAL A 149 -9.02 4.61 -17.59
C VAL A 149 -7.74 5.21 -18.16
N ARG A 150 -6.60 5.06 -17.47
CA ARG A 150 -5.30 5.55 -17.98
C ARG A 150 -4.90 4.90 -19.30
N LYS A 151 -5.12 3.59 -19.46
CA LYS A 151 -4.90 2.91 -20.75
C LYS A 151 -5.75 3.50 -21.86
N THR A 152 -7.02 3.85 -21.60
CA THR A 152 -7.84 4.51 -22.62
C THR A 152 -7.30 5.90 -23.00
N TYR A 153 -6.73 6.64 -22.04
CA TYR A 153 -6.05 7.91 -22.33
C TYR A 153 -4.77 7.71 -23.15
N ASP A 154 -4.00 6.67 -22.85
CA ASP A 154 -2.80 6.32 -23.62
C ASP A 154 -3.18 5.95 -25.06
N GLU A 155 -4.21 5.13 -25.26
CA GLU A 155 -4.73 4.78 -26.60
C GLU A 155 -5.21 6.01 -27.38
N LEU A 156 -5.92 6.94 -26.73
CA LEU A 156 -6.37 8.19 -27.36
C LEU A 156 -5.18 9.09 -27.69
N THR A 157 -4.20 9.16 -26.81
CA THR A 157 -2.98 9.95 -27.01
C THR A 157 -2.16 9.39 -28.16
N GLU A 158 -2.02 8.06 -28.27
CA GLU A 158 -1.38 7.40 -29.40
C GLU A 158 -2.13 7.71 -30.70
N LYS A 159 -3.47 7.65 -30.73
CA LYS A 159 -4.25 8.01 -31.92
C LYS A 159 -4.02 9.47 -32.34
N ILE A 160 -3.98 10.40 -31.40
CA ILE A 160 -3.75 11.83 -31.68
C ILE A 160 -2.32 12.06 -32.18
N THR A 161 -1.32 11.48 -31.51
CA THR A 161 0.10 11.74 -31.79
C THR A 161 0.67 10.94 -32.96
N SER A 162 0.17 9.73 -33.23
CA SER A 162 0.61 8.88 -34.35
C SER A 162 -0.02 9.29 -35.70
N SER A 163 -1.14 10.00 -35.67
CA SER A 163 -1.81 10.45 -36.88
C SER A 163 -1.01 11.55 -37.58
N LYS A 164 -0.28 11.18 -38.63
CA LYS A 164 0.50 12.13 -39.48
C LYS A 164 -0.36 13.26 -40.07
N MET A 165 -1.68 13.10 -40.10
CA MET A 165 -2.63 14.11 -40.59
C MET A 165 -2.91 15.23 -39.57
N LEU A 166 -2.73 14.98 -38.27
CA LEU A 166 -2.90 16.00 -37.25
C LEU A 166 -1.58 16.72 -37.01
N LYS A 167 -1.53 18.00 -37.36
CA LYS A 167 -0.40 18.87 -37.02
C LYS A 167 -0.44 19.27 -35.54
N PRO A 168 0.69 19.48 -34.87
CA PRO A 168 0.74 20.07 -33.53
C PRO A 168 -0.03 21.39 -33.45
N ARG A 169 -0.62 21.69 -32.28
CA ARG A 169 -1.43 22.91 -32.08
C ARG A 169 -0.64 24.20 -32.36
N ASP A 170 0.63 24.24 -31.98
CA ASP A 170 1.49 25.40 -32.19
C ASP A 170 1.72 25.69 -33.67
N GLU A 171 1.94 24.64 -34.48
CA GLU A 171 2.08 24.78 -35.93
C GLU A 171 0.77 25.18 -36.62
N GLN A 172 -0.37 24.66 -36.16
CA GLN A 172 -1.69 25.07 -36.66
C GLN A 172 -1.96 26.54 -36.35
N ALA A 173 -1.61 27.02 -35.14
CA ALA A 173 -1.79 28.41 -34.77
C ALA A 173 -0.97 29.37 -35.66
N LEU A 174 0.29 29.01 -35.96
CA LEU A 174 1.12 29.78 -36.90
C LEU A 174 0.56 29.76 -38.32
N ALA A 175 0.06 28.60 -38.78
CA ALA A 175 -0.57 28.50 -40.10
C ALA A 175 -1.86 29.33 -40.19
N HIS A 176 -2.67 29.36 -39.14
CA HIS A 176 -3.86 30.21 -39.06
C HIS A 176 -3.50 31.69 -39.09
N ALA A 177 -2.52 32.11 -38.28
CA ALA A 177 -2.06 33.50 -38.28
C ALA A 177 -1.57 33.95 -39.67
N LYS A 178 -0.82 33.10 -40.38
CA LYS A 178 -0.37 33.39 -41.76
C LYS A 178 -1.54 33.51 -42.74
N LEU A 179 -2.53 32.63 -42.64
CA LEU A 179 -3.72 32.70 -43.50
C LEU A 179 -4.55 33.96 -43.21
N ASP A 180 -4.66 34.36 -41.94
CA ASP A 180 -5.36 35.60 -41.56
C ASP A 180 -4.63 36.84 -42.11
N GLU A 181 -3.29 36.85 -42.12
CA GLU A 181 -2.49 37.89 -42.77
C GLU A 181 -2.73 37.95 -44.28
N GLU A 182 -2.69 36.79 -44.98
CA GLU A 182 -2.97 36.69 -46.42
C GLU A 182 -4.39 37.16 -46.78
N ILE A 183 -5.38 36.79 -45.96
CA ILE A 183 -6.78 37.24 -46.14
C ILE A 183 -6.85 38.77 -45.99
N ALA A 184 -6.21 39.34 -44.97
CA ALA A 184 -6.21 40.79 -44.76
C ALA A 184 -5.54 41.54 -45.93
N GLU A 185 -4.46 40.98 -46.50
CA GLU A 185 -3.81 41.51 -47.70
C GLU A 185 -4.74 41.45 -48.92
N LEU A 186 -5.36 40.30 -49.20
CA LEU A 186 -6.31 40.15 -50.32
C LEU A 186 -7.53 41.06 -50.16
N GLU A 187 -8.05 41.25 -48.94
CA GLU A 187 -9.14 42.19 -48.67
C GLU A 187 -8.71 43.64 -48.91
N HIS A 188 -7.45 43.99 -48.61
CA HIS A 188 -6.89 45.29 -48.94
C HIS A 188 -6.73 45.48 -50.46
N GLU A 189 -6.27 44.45 -51.18
CA GLU A 189 -6.17 44.47 -52.65
C GLU A 189 -7.54 44.60 -53.31
N VAL A 190 -8.56 43.87 -52.83
CA VAL A 190 -9.93 43.98 -53.33
C VAL A 190 -10.50 45.39 -53.07
N ARG A 191 -10.23 45.98 -51.89
CA ARG A 191 -10.61 47.37 -51.61
C ARG A 191 -9.92 48.36 -52.55
N SER A 192 -8.62 48.20 -52.77
CA SER A 192 -7.83 49.03 -53.68
C SER A 192 -8.32 48.89 -55.13
N ALA A 193 -8.61 47.67 -55.59
CA ALA A 193 -9.17 47.40 -56.89
C ALA A 193 -10.56 48.06 -57.03
N LYS A 194 -11.42 47.95 -56.02
CA LYS A 194 -12.73 48.61 -56.00
C LYS A 194 -12.60 50.13 -56.11
N GLU A 195 -11.66 50.73 -55.39
CA GLU A 195 -11.38 52.17 -55.46
C GLU A 195 -10.92 52.57 -56.87
N THR A 196 -9.91 51.90 -57.43
CA THR A 196 -9.45 52.19 -58.80
C THR A 196 -10.54 52.00 -59.86
N TRP A 197 -11.42 51.01 -59.71
CA TRP A 197 -12.58 50.84 -60.59
C TRP A 197 -13.59 51.98 -60.44
N SER A 198 -13.83 52.46 -59.22
CA SER A 198 -14.70 53.62 -58.97
C SER A 198 -14.13 54.89 -59.59
N GLU A 199 -12.82 55.13 -59.44
CA GLU A 199 -12.12 56.25 -60.06
C GLU A 199 -12.22 56.19 -61.59
N ARG A 200 -11.91 55.03 -62.20
CA ARG A 200 -12.09 54.84 -63.65
C ARG A 200 -13.52 55.12 -64.07
N ARG A 201 -14.52 54.65 -63.32
CA ARG A 201 -15.92 54.93 -63.65
C ARG A 201 -16.24 56.43 -63.59
N THR A 202 -15.68 57.17 -62.62
CA THR A 202 -15.82 58.63 -62.60
C THR A 202 -15.09 59.31 -63.76
N GLN A 203 -13.90 58.83 -64.14
CA GLN A 203 -13.15 59.34 -65.30
C GLN A 203 -13.91 59.08 -66.61
N PHE A 204 -14.45 57.87 -66.80
CA PHE A 204 -15.32 57.55 -67.93
C PHE A 204 -16.57 58.43 -67.95
N GLY A 205 -17.21 58.69 -66.81
CA GLY A 205 -18.32 59.63 -66.72
C GLY A 205 -17.94 61.05 -67.18
N ARG A 206 -16.78 61.55 -66.75
CA ARG A 206 -16.26 62.86 -67.22
C ARG A 206 -16.00 62.89 -68.73
N ILE A 207 -15.48 61.80 -69.31
CA ILE A 207 -15.25 61.67 -70.76
C ILE A 207 -16.59 61.61 -71.49
N GLU A 208 -17.58 60.86 -71.00
CA GLU A 208 -18.93 60.81 -71.56
C GLU A 208 -19.62 62.17 -71.53
N ASP A 209 -19.44 62.95 -70.46
CA ASP A 209 -19.97 64.31 -70.38
C ASP A 209 -19.27 65.26 -71.36
N ALA A 210 -17.94 65.21 -71.44
CA ALA A 210 -17.16 66.00 -72.39
C ALA A 210 -17.46 65.63 -73.85
N THR A 211 -17.69 64.36 -74.17
CA THR A 211 -18.10 63.93 -75.53
C THR A 211 -19.52 64.37 -75.86
N ARG A 212 -20.43 64.40 -74.88
CA ARG A 212 -21.79 64.96 -75.06
C ARG A 212 -21.74 66.47 -75.28
N GLU A 213 -20.87 67.18 -74.56
CA GLU A 213 -20.63 68.61 -74.78
C GLU A 213 -20.01 68.87 -76.16
N MET A 214 -19.04 68.06 -76.59
CA MET A 214 -18.49 68.12 -77.95
C MET A 214 -19.55 67.86 -79.01
N LEU A 215 -20.43 66.86 -78.83
CA LEU A 215 -21.58 66.64 -79.70
C LEU A 215 -22.53 67.84 -79.73
N ARG A 216 -22.71 68.52 -78.59
CA ARG A 216 -23.49 69.76 -78.53
C ARG A 216 -22.80 70.87 -79.32
N MET A 217 -21.50 71.08 -79.13
CA MET A 217 -20.71 72.06 -79.89
C MET A 217 -20.74 71.76 -81.40
N ILE A 218 -20.58 70.51 -81.82
CA ILE A 218 -20.70 70.11 -83.24
C ILE A 218 -22.11 70.40 -83.77
N LYS A 219 -23.15 70.15 -82.97
CA LYS A 219 -24.53 70.44 -83.36
C LYS A 219 -24.80 71.94 -83.43
N ASP A 220 -24.29 72.70 -82.48
CA ASP A 220 -24.39 74.16 -82.42
C ASP A 220 -23.62 74.78 -83.61
N GLU A 221 -22.40 74.29 -83.91
CA GLU A 221 -21.61 74.65 -85.10
C GLU A 221 -22.31 74.26 -86.40
N LYS A 222 -22.96 73.08 -86.47
CA LYS A 222 -23.74 72.66 -87.63
C LYS A 222 -25.00 73.51 -87.81
N GLU A 223 -25.69 73.86 -86.73
CA GLU A 223 -26.85 74.75 -86.76
C GLU A 223 -26.42 76.19 -87.12
N GLU A 224 -25.25 76.64 -86.68
CA GLU A 224 -24.68 77.92 -87.07
C GLU A 224 -24.19 77.92 -88.53
N ALA A 225 -23.68 76.79 -89.04
CA ALA A 225 -23.40 76.58 -90.46
C ALA A 225 -24.69 76.60 -91.31
N GLU A 226 -25.76 75.91 -90.90
CA GLU A 226 -27.06 75.97 -91.60
C GLU A 226 -27.69 77.38 -91.54
N ARG A 227 -27.51 78.12 -90.43
CA ARG A 227 -27.99 79.51 -90.31
C ARG A 227 -27.14 80.51 -91.12
N LYS A 228 -25.89 80.15 -91.44
CA LYS A 228 -24.97 80.95 -92.26
C LYS A 228 -25.01 80.56 -93.75
N GLU A 229 -25.51 79.37 -94.08
CA GLU A 229 -25.75 78.89 -95.44
C GLU A 229 -27.17 79.23 -95.95
N GLY A 230 -28.10 79.61 -95.06
CA GLY A 230 -29.46 80.04 -95.42
C GLY A 230 -29.60 81.40 -96.14
N MET A 231 -28.49 82.07 -96.51
CA MET A 231 -28.49 83.36 -97.21
C MET A 231 -27.42 83.43 -98.32
N MET A 232 -27.23 82.36 -99.09
CA MET A 232 -26.80 82.48 -100.50
C MET A 232 -27.49 81.38 -101.33
N LYS A 233 -28.34 81.82 -102.27
CA LYS A 233 -28.92 81.02 -103.33
C LYS A 233 -28.18 81.31 -104.63
N ASP A 234 -27.90 80.24 -105.36
CA ASP A 234 -27.58 80.06 -106.79
C ASP A 234 -26.22 80.50 -107.35
N GLY A 235 -25.61 79.57 -108.10
CA GLY A 235 -24.54 79.83 -109.06
C GLY A 235 -23.85 78.55 -109.54
N ASP A 236 -24.30 78.08 -110.70
CA ASP A 236 -24.03 76.81 -111.38
C ASP A 236 -22.62 76.65 -112.04
N GLU A 237 -22.36 75.41 -112.49
CA GLU A 237 -21.52 74.96 -113.63
C GLU A 237 -19.99 74.77 -113.55
N GLU A 238 -19.64 73.48 -113.67
CA GLU A 238 -18.70 72.80 -114.60
C GLU A 238 -17.19 73.11 -114.63
N GLY A 239 -16.40 72.03 -114.60
CA GLY A 239 -14.99 72.04 -115.00
C GLY A 239 -14.23 70.77 -114.60
N GLU A 240 -14.33 69.73 -115.43
CA GLU A 240 -13.52 68.51 -115.41
C GLU A 240 -12.01 68.79 -115.36
N HIS A 241 -11.24 67.98 -114.60
CA HIS A 241 -10.09 67.25 -115.16
C HIS A 241 -9.57 66.17 -114.19
N GLU A 242 -9.46 64.98 -114.74
CA GLU A 242 -8.89 63.76 -114.19
C GLU A 242 -7.42 63.89 -113.75
N GLY A 243 -7.00 62.97 -112.87
CA GLY A 243 -5.90 62.08 -113.27
C GLY A 243 -4.66 62.02 -112.39
N SER A 244 -4.55 60.88 -111.70
CA SER A 244 -3.34 60.03 -111.62
C SER A 244 -2.24 60.38 -110.61
N THR A 245 -1.58 59.47 -109.87
CA THR A 245 -1.76 58.10 -109.38
C THR A 245 -0.59 57.83 -108.40
N SER A 246 -0.65 56.69 -107.67
CA SER A 246 0.50 55.87 -107.20
C SER A 246 1.16 56.27 -105.87
N ARG A 247 1.48 55.39 -104.92
CA ARG A 247 1.36 53.92 -104.77
C ARG A 247 1.90 53.52 -103.37
N GLY A 248 1.46 52.37 -102.85
CA GLY A 248 2.14 51.56 -101.80
C GLY A 248 1.42 51.60 -100.45
N ASP A 249 0.49 50.71 -100.11
CA ASP A 249 0.62 49.25 -99.86
C ASP A 249 1.73 48.91 -98.86
N LEU A 250 1.36 48.48 -97.64
CA LEU A 250 1.80 47.21 -97.03
C LEU A 250 0.97 46.88 -95.77
N SER A 251 0.54 45.62 -95.76
CA SER A 251 -0.35 44.86 -94.89
C SER A 251 0.14 44.48 -93.47
N ARG A 252 -0.80 44.26 -92.54
CA ARG A 252 -1.01 43.08 -91.63
C ARG A 252 -1.70 43.51 -90.32
N VAL A 253 -2.96 43.18 -90.05
CA VAL A 253 -3.49 41.90 -89.49
C VAL A 253 -2.89 41.53 -88.12
N GLY A 254 -3.71 41.56 -87.06
CA GLY A 254 -3.57 40.64 -85.92
C GLY A 254 -3.82 41.20 -84.51
N THR A 255 -5.07 41.26 -84.06
CA THR A 255 -5.48 40.94 -82.68
C THR A 255 -6.13 39.54 -82.68
N PRO A 256 -6.40 38.88 -81.55
CA PRO A 256 -5.53 38.53 -80.41
C PRO A 256 -5.68 37.02 -80.03
N ARG A 257 -4.76 36.41 -79.26
CA ARG A 257 -5.12 35.35 -78.28
C ARG A 257 -3.99 34.98 -77.31
N PRO A 258 -4.31 34.71 -76.03
CA PRO A 258 -3.40 34.18 -75.03
C PRO A 258 -3.48 32.64 -75.01
N ASP A 259 -2.34 31.96 -74.87
CA ASP A 259 -2.34 30.51 -74.57
C ASP A 259 -1.13 30.12 -73.72
N GLY A 260 -1.42 29.29 -72.71
CA GLY A 260 -0.49 28.38 -72.01
C GLY A 260 0.42 29.03 -70.95
N GLY A 261 0.30 28.79 -69.64
CA GLY A 261 -0.22 27.61 -68.96
C GLY A 261 0.84 26.52 -68.90
N LEU A 262 1.81 26.60 -67.98
CA LEU A 262 2.72 25.50 -67.62
C LEU A 262 3.22 25.61 -66.16
N THR A 263 2.76 24.68 -65.33
CA THR A 263 3.53 24.03 -64.25
C THR A 263 3.49 22.52 -64.55
N PRO A 264 4.18 21.63 -63.80
CA PRO A 264 5.61 21.53 -63.53
C PRO A 264 6.14 20.11 -63.90
N VAL A 265 7.45 19.92 -64.09
CA VAL A 265 8.01 18.55 -64.18
C VAL A 265 9.27 18.40 -63.33
N HIS A 266 9.12 17.54 -62.32
CA HIS A 266 10.17 16.82 -61.62
C HIS A 266 10.94 15.91 -62.59
N VAL A 267 12.27 15.80 -62.48
CA VAL A 267 12.99 14.53 -62.64
C VAL A 267 14.32 14.60 -61.89
N SER A 268 14.49 13.60 -61.05
CA SER A 268 15.67 13.15 -60.30
C SER A 268 16.74 12.51 -61.21
N GLN A 269 18.03 12.65 -60.89
CA GLN A 269 18.94 11.58 -60.39
C GLN A 269 20.44 11.89 -60.59
N SER A 270 21.21 11.56 -59.54
CA SER A 270 22.59 10.99 -59.52
C SER A 270 23.76 11.86 -60.01
N GLY A 271 24.94 11.90 -59.41
CA GLY A 271 25.65 11.18 -58.32
C GLY A 271 27.12 11.64 -58.39
N GLU A 272 27.82 11.98 -57.31
CA GLU A 272 28.88 11.22 -56.59
C GLU A 272 29.73 12.29 -55.88
N GLY A 273 30.31 12.12 -54.69
CA GLY A 273 30.37 10.99 -53.79
C GLY A 273 31.11 11.32 -52.48
N SER A 274 31.04 10.36 -51.56
CA SER A 274 31.99 10.06 -50.47
C SER A 274 32.02 10.97 -49.24
N LEU A 275 31.48 10.47 -48.11
CA LEU A 275 32.28 9.79 -47.07
C LEU A 275 31.38 9.01 -46.07
N SER A 276 32.00 8.03 -45.42
CA SER A 276 31.47 6.74 -44.94
C SER A 276 30.77 6.71 -43.56
N LEU A 277 29.94 5.66 -43.41
CA LEU A 277 29.22 5.12 -42.25
C LEU A 277 30.01 4.94 -40.92
N LYS A 278 29.30 5.08 -39.78
CA LYS A 278 28.95 3.99 -38.81
C LYS A 278 28.05 4.49 -37.66
N VAL A 279 27.19 3.59 -37.14
CA VAL A 279 26.15 3.79 -36.09
C VAL A 279 26.61 3.09 -34.76
N PRO A 280 25.86 3.08 -33.62
CA PRO A 280 25.97 3.86 -32.36
C PRO A 280 26.26 2.93 -31.12
N PRO A 281 25.77 3.13 -29.86
CA PRO A 281 25.60 4.30 -28.95
C PRO A 281 26.32 4.08 -27.58
N GLN A 282 26.37 5.10 -26.69
CA GLN A 282 26.03 5.00 -25.25
C GLN A 282 26.43 6.27 -24.48
N ASP A 283 25.75 6.46 -23.35
CA ASP A 283 26.14 7.23 -22.17
C ASP A 283 25.51 8.63 -21.98
N ARG A 284 24.37 8.65 -21.28
CA ARG A 284 23.86 9.82 -20.56
C ARG A 284 23.20 9.37 -19.26
N LEU A 285 23.98 9.31 -18.20
CA LEU A 285 23.48 9.44 -16.82
C LEU A 285 24.44 10.34 -16.04
N HIS A 286 23.96 11.52 -15.64
CA HIS A 286 24.33 12.10 -14.35
C HIS A 286 23.19 12.99 -13.82
N PRO A 287 22.93 13.01 -12.50
CA PRO A 287 21.76 13.64 -11.90
C PRO A 287 22.07 15.02 -11.33
N LEU A 288 21.11 15.94 -11.43
CA LEU A 288 21.14 17.23 -10.74
C LEU A 288 20.05 17.26 -9.65
N SER A 289 20.55 17.18 -8.41
CA SER A 289 20.25 18.02 -7.24
C SER A 289 18.80 18.29 -6.82
N ARG A 290 18.51 17.76 -5.62
CA ARG A 290 17.72 18.36 -4.52
C ARG A 290 17.85 19.89 -4.46
N ASP A 291 16.73 20.60 -4.26
CA ASP A 291 16.44 21.23 -2.97
C ASP A 291 15.05 21.89 -2.89
N THR A 292 14.54 21.99 -1.66
CA THR A 292 13.35 22.70 -1.16
C THR A 292 12.01 21.95 -1.16
N SER A 293 11.71 21.28 -0.05
CA SER A 293 10.37 21.23 0.55
C SER A 293 10.48 20.76 2.01
N ALA A 294 10.10 21.64 2.92
CA ALA A 294 10.01 21.38 4.35
C ALA A 294 8.65 20.75 4.68
N ALA A 295 8.66 19.52 5.21
CA ALA A 295 7.54 18.95 5.96
C ALA A 295 8.09 17.92 6.98
N PRO A 296 7.64 17.92 8.24
CA PRO A 296 8.15 17.01 9.27
C PRO A 296 7.43 15.66 9.21
N SER A 297 8.20 14.56 9.19
CA SER A 297 7.69 13.19 9.37
C SER A 297 8.11 12.64 10.74
N PRO A 298 7.29 11.78 11.37
CA PRO A 298 7.49 11.34 12.75
C PRO A 298 8.57 10.26 12.87
N ALA A 299 9.19 10.23 14.05
CA ALA A 299 10.30 9.38 14.44
C ALA A 299 10.02 7.87 14.27
N ARG A 300 11.01 7.14 13.73
CA ARG A 300 11.13 5.69 13.85
C ARG A 300 12.10 5.36 15.00
N SER A 301 11.57 4.65 15.98
CA SER A 301 12.28 4.04 17.11
C SER A 301 12.63 2.58 16.78
N GLY A 302 13.78 2.11 17.29
CA GLY A 302 14.14 0.69 17.49
C GLY A 302 14.61 -0.03 16.23
N MET A 303 15.91 -0.24 15.97
CA MET A 303 16.83 -1.15 16.67
C MET A 303 16.39 -2.63 16.52
N VAL A 304 16.79 -3.26 15.41
CA VAL A 304 17.00 -4.71 15.34
C VAL A 304 18.28 -4.92 14.52
N GLU A 305 19.25 -5.51 15.20
CA GLU A 305 20.59 -5.85 14.74
C GLU A 305 20.52 -7.11 13.86
N ASP A 306 21.29 -7.08 12.78
CA ASP A 306 21.35 -8.05 11.70
C ASP A 306 21.98 -9.36 12.22
N THR A 307 21.23 -10.47 12.21
CA THR A 307 21.74 -11.79 12.62
C THR A 307 22.12 -12.61 11.38
N GLU A 308 23.43 -12.80 11.25
CA GLU A 308 24.14 -13.59 10.26
C GLU A 308 23.78 -15.09 10.30
N MET A 309 23.36 -15.63 9.14
CA MET A 309 22.98 -17.03 8.95
C MET A 309 24.21 -17.87 8.59
N ALA A 310 24.73 -18.64 9.56
CA ALA A 310 25.79 -19.63 9.31
C ALA A 310 25.20 -20.96 8.79
N ASP A 311 25.63 -21.31 7.58
CA ASP A 311 25.45 -22.59 6.90
C ASP A 311 26.29 -23.69 7.56
N SER A 312 25.70 -24.84 7.87
CA SER A 312 26.43 -26.05 8.25
C SER A 312 25.61 -27.30 7.94
N GLY A 313 25.76 -27.77 6.70
CA GLY A 313 25.46 -29.13 6.28
C GLY A 313 26.52 -30.15 6.75
N ALA A 314 26.04 -31.36 7.00
CA ALA A 314 26.70 -32.54 7.55
C ALA A 314 28.03 -33.00 6.88
N ASN A 315 28.94 -33.64 7.62
CA ASN A 315 29.03 -35.12 7.74
C ASN A 315 30.30 -35.62 8.48
N SER A 316 30.15 -36.77 9.17
CA SER A 316 31.15 -37.81 9.55
C SER A 316 32.18 -37.56 10.66
N GLY A 317 32.25 -38.51 11.62
CA GLY A 317 33.40 -38.63 12.54
C GLY A 317 33.13 -39.35 13.85
N GLU A 318 33.02 -40.67 13.78
CA GLU A 318 33.01 -41.68 14.86
C GLU A 318 34.15 -41.51 15.89
N ALA A 319 33.86 -41.54 17.21
CA ALA A 319 34.59 -42.26 18.28
C ALA A 319 34.37 -41.72 19.72
N LYS A 320 33.99 -42.67 20.60
CA LYS A 320 34.38 -42.87 22.01
C LYS A 320 33.71 -42.13 23.18
N ASP A 321 33.00 -42.97 23.94
CA ASP A 321 33.21 -43.33 25.35
C ASP A 321 32.93 -42.32 26.49
N ASP A 322 31.98 -42.78 27.30
CA ASP A 322 31.98 -42.92 28.76
C ASP A 322 31.54 -41.80 29.71
N ASP A 323 30.77 -42.29 30.70
CA ASP A 323 30.51 -41.78 32.05
C ASP A 323 29.76 -40.44 32.21
N SER A 324 28.97 -40.16 33.24
CA SER A 324 28.33 -40.86 34.36
C SER A 324 28.03 -39.76 35.38
N SER A 325 26.87 -39.84 36.06
CA SER A 325 26.53 -39.12 37.30
C SER A 325 26.42 -37.58 37.21
N GLY A 326 25.58 -36.86 37.95
CA GLY A 326 24.85 -37.14 39.19
C GLY A 326 25.04 -35.95 40.14
N LEU A 327 23.94 -35.46 40.73
CA LEU A 327 23.86 -34.39 41.76
C LEU A 327 24.34 -32.99 41.28
N GLU A 328 23.80 -31.87 41.74
CA GLU A 328 23.83 -31.43 43.12
C GLU A 328 22.85 -30.26 43.38
N GLU A 329 22.29 -30.35 44.58
CA GLU A 329 21.43 -29.46 45.34
C GLU A 329 22.23 -28.28 45.93
N GLY A 330 21.65 -27.09 46.02
CA GLY A 330 22.32 -25.94 46.64
C GLY A 330 21.37 -24.79 46.92
N GLU A 331 20.77 -24.83 48.11
CA GLU A 331 20.17 -23.68 48.79
C GLU A 331 21.27 -22.67 49.16
N ASP A 332 20.97 -21.36 49.10
CA ASP A 332 21.59 -20.36 49.96
C ASP A 332 20.48 -19.50 50.57
N LEU A 333 20.34 -19.66 51.89
CA LEU A 333 19.70 -18.75 52.83
C LEU A 333 20.71 -17.64 53.19
N GLU A 334 20.27 -16.38 53.23
CA GLU A 334 20.85 -15.44 54.20
C GLU A 334 19.81 -14.42 54.68
N GLU A 335 19.91 -14.17 55.99
CA GLU A 335 19.14 -13.38 56.95
C GLU A 335 18.85 -11.92 56.51
N GLY A 336 17.83 -11.19 56.97
CA GLY A 336 17.21 -11.12 58.29
C GLY A 336 17.71 -9.86 59.03
N GLU A 337 16.83 -8.85 59.22
CA GLU A 337 16.83 -7.75 60.22
C GLU A 337 15.75 -6.75 59.77
N ASP A 338 14.53 -6.68 60.32
CA ASP A 338 14.09 -6.30 61.67
C ASP A 338 14.61 -4.93 62.15
N ASP A 339 13.73 -3.92 62.15
CA ASP A 339 13.35 -3.23 63.39
C ASP A 339 12.33 -2.10 63.17
N GLY A 340 11.29 -2.08 64.01
CA GLY A 340 11.08 -0.89 64.86
C GLY A 340 10.08 0.20 64.45
N GLN A 341 8.80 -0.14 64.42
CA GLN A 341 7.76 0.42 65.32
C GLN A 341 7.83 1.88 65.83
N ALA A 342 6.82 2.69 65.50
CA ALA A 342 6.12 3.68 66.35
C ALA A 342 5.09 4.43 65.47
N GLY A 343 3.86 4.76 65.86
CA GLY A 343 3.10 4.65 67.09
C GLY A 343 1.74 5.30 66.80
N SER A 344 0.65 4.72 67.30
CA SER A 344 -0.67 5.36 67.35
C SER A 344 -0.67 6.44 68.46
N PRO A 345 -1.58 7.43 68.46
CA PRO A 345 -2.89 7.16 69.04
C PRO A 345 -4.10 7.89 68.43
N ILE A 346 -5.23 7.32 68.82
CA ILE A 346 -6.64 7.70 68.76
C ILE A 346 -6.92 9.18 69.12
N ILE A 347 -7.83 9.82 68.38
CA ILE A 347 -8.70 10.89 68.89
C ILE A 347 -10.13 10.57 68.42
N MET A 348 -11.00 10.31 69.41
CA MET A 348 -12.45 10.37 69.26
C MET A 348 -12.86 11.85 69.27
N ASP A 349 -13.87 12.22 68.50
CA ASP A 349 -14.75 13.29 68.95
C ASP A 349 -16.19 13.08 68.50
N GLU A 350 -17.10 13.30 69.44
CA GLU A 350 -18.55 13.33 69.30
C GLU A 350 -19.00 14.64 68.64
N SER A 351 -19.95 14.57 67.71
CA SER A 351 -21.13 15.44 67.60
C SER A 351 -22.01 15.02 66.43
#